data_AF-A0A954XHZ6-F1
#
_entry.id   AF-A0A954XHZ6-F1
#
_cell.length_a   1.000
_cell.length_b   1.000
_cell.length_c   1.000
_cell.angle_alpha   90.00
_cell.angle_beta   90.00
_cell.angle_gamma   90.00
#
_symmetry.space_group_name_H-M   'P 1'
#
loop_
_entity.id
_entity.type
_entity.pdbx_description
1 polymer ?
#
loop_
_entity_poly.entity_id
_entity_poly.type
_entity_poly.pdbx_seq_one_letter_code
_entity_poly.pdbx_strand_id
1 'polypeptide(L)' 'RLNLTWIESFPIAGSKNEYLFFVEMEGHRDEAKVKRALDALKRKTVQLSLLGSYQRGSLVE' A
#
# COMPACT_ATOMS: atom_id res chain seq x y z
N ARG A 1 14.15 -4.46 -0.49
CA ARG A 1 13.81 -3.03 -0.53
C ARG A 1 12.69 -2.85 -1.56
N LEU A 2 11.67 -2.04 -1.23
CA LEU A 2 10.54 -1.70 -2.10
C LEU A 2 10.49 -0.18 -2.20
N ASN A 3 10.15 0.34 -3.37
CA ASN A 3 10.07 1.78 -3.61
C ASN A 3 8.61 2.22 -3.51
N LEU A 4 8.32 3.20 -2.64
CA LEU A 4 6.98 3.80 -2.57
C LEU A 4 6.91 4.95 -3.57
N THR A 5 5.81 5.04 -4.32
CA THR A 5 5.53 6.19 -5.20
C THR A 5 4.57 7.17 -4.55
N TRP A 6 3.75 6.70 -3.60
CA TRP A 6 2.82 7.54 -2.85
C TRP A 6 2.55 6.93 -1.47
N ILE A 7 2.48 7.79 -0.46
CA ILE A 7 1.96 7.46 0.86
C ILE A 7 1.20 8.66 1.40
N GLU A 8 -0.04 8.44 1.82
CA GLU A 8 -0.88 9.48 2.41
C GLU A 8 -1.71 8.91 3.56
N SER A 9 -1.90 9.71 4.60
CA SER A 9 -2.63 9.32 5.79
C SER A 9 -3.91 10.15 5.95
N PHE A 10 -4.97 9.47 6.37
CA PHE A 10 -6.27 10.07 6.66
C PHE A 10 -6.69 9.67 8.08
N PRO A 11 -6.97 10.63 8.97
CA PRO A 11 -7.50 10.30 10.28
C PRO A 11 -8.91 9.71 10.14
N ILE A 12 -9.19 8.62 10.87
CA ILE A 12 -10.52 8.00 10.84
C ILE A 12 -11.46 8.80 11.75
N ALA A 13 -12.50 9.39 11.16
CA ALA A 13 -13.49 10.16 11.89
C ALA A 13 -14.19 9.31 12.96
N GLY A 14 -14.28 9.84 14.17
CA GLY A 14 -14.93 9.16 15.29
C GLY A 14 -14.06 8.15 16.04
N SER A 15 -12.81 7.91 15.62
CA SER A 15 -11.84 7.12 16.41
C SER A 15 -10.68 7.99 16.91
N LYS A 16 -10.15 7.65 18.10
CA LYS A 16 -8.95 8.28 18.66
C LYS A 16 -7.72 7.50 18.22
N ASN A 17 -6.79 8.19 17.55
CA ASN A 17 -5.47 7.67 17.13
C ASN A 17 -5.51 6.56 16.08
N GLU A 18 -6.59 6.43 15.32
CA GLU A 18 -6.65 5.54 14.17
C GLU A 18 -6.47 6.30 12.87
N TYR A 19 -5.74 5.69 11.95
CA TYR A 19 -5.38 6.28 10.66
C TYR A 19 -5.54 5.25 9.55
N LEU A 20 -6.13 5.68 8.44
CA LEU A 20 -6.12 4.97 7.17
C LEU A 20 -4.93 5.48 6.34
N PHE A 21 -4.21 4.56 5.72
CA PHE A 21 -3.11 4.90 4.83
C PHE A 21 -3.41 4.41 3.41
N PHE A 22 -3.28 5.30 2.44
CA PHE A 22 -3.13 4.92 1.03
C PHE A 22 -1.66 4.81 0.71
N VAL A 23 -1.26 3.70 0.11
CA VAL A 23 0.14 3.42 -0.21
C VAL A 23 0.20 2.88 -1.63
N GLU A 24 1.04 3.50 -2.44
CA GLU A 24 1.39 3.03 -3.77
C GLU A 24 2.90 2.71 -3.80
N MET A 25 3.24 1.64 -4.51
CA MET A 25 4.62 1.17 -4.58
C MET A 25 4.91 0.44 -5.89
N GLU A 26 6.18 0.42 -6.26
CA GLU A 26 6.66 -0.32 -7.41
C GLU A 26 6.72 -1.83 -7.13
N GLY A 27 6.14 -2.59 -8.06
CA GLY A 27 6.16 -4.06 -8.07
C GLY A 27 4.76 -4.65 -8.19
N HIS A 28 4.69 -5.92 -8.57
CA HIS A 28 3.45 -6.68 -8.69
C HIS A 28 3.18 -7.50 -7.41
N ARG A 29 1.90 -7.68 -7.05
CA ARG A 29 1.49 -8.47 -5.87
C ARG A 29 2.03 -9.92 -5.87
N ASP A 30 2.28 -10.47 -7.06
CA ASP A 30 2.76 -11.84 -7.23
C ASP A 30 4.29 -11.97 -7.12
N GLU A 31 5.02 -10.85 -7.09
CA GLU A 31 6.46 -10.88 -6.84
C GLU A 31 6.74 -11.26 -5.37
N ALA A 32 7.65 -12.22 -5.17
CA ALA A 32 7.96 -12.76 -3.84
C ALA A 32 8.35 -11.68 -2.81
N LYS A 33 9.04 -10.62 -3.22
CA LYS A 33 9.39 -9.49 -2.32
C LYS A 33 8.18 -8.68 -1.88
N VAL A 34 7.20 -8.48 -2.76
CA VAL A 34 5.97 -7.72 -2.49
C VAL A 34 5.06 -8.55 -1.60
N LYS A 35 4.86 -9.83 -1.95
CA LYS A 35 4.07 -10.77 -1.13
C LYS A 35 4.55 -10.83 0.32
N ARG A 36 5.87 -10.99 0.54
CA ARG A 36 6.46 -10.99 1.89
C ARG A 36 6.22 -9.68 2.65
N ALA A 37 6.25 -8.54 1.97
CA ALA A 37 5.99 -7.25 2.60
C ALA A 37 4.51 -7.09 2.96
N LEU A 38 3.59 -7.46 2.06
CA LEU A 38 2.14 -7.47 2.32
C LEU A 38 1.79 -8.41 3.48
N ASP A 39 2.36 -9.61 3.52
CA ASP A 39 2.15 -10.57 4.61
C ASP A 39 2.64 -10.01 5.95
N ALA A 40 3.77 -9.29 5.96
CA ALA A 40 4.28 -8.62 7.15
C ALA A 40 3.40 -7.44 7.57
N LEU A 41 2.88 -6.66 6.62
CA LEU A 41 2.01 -5.52 6.88
C LEU A 41 0.66 -5.98 7.45
N LYS A 42 0.08 -7.06 6.92
CA LYS A 42 -1.17 -7.65 7.39
C LYS A 42 -1.16 -7.99 8.89
N ARG A 43 0.01 -8.31 9.46
CA ARG A 43 0.16 -8.59 10.91
C ARG A 43 0.28 -7.33 11.77
N LYS A 44 0.53 -6.18 11.15
CA LYS A 44 0.76 -4.89 11.82
C LYS A 44 -0.40 -3.91 11.69
N THR A 45 -1.40 -4.23 10.87
CA THR A 45 -2.55 -3.37 10.63
C THR A 45 -3.84 -4.07 11.06
N VAL A 46 -4.84 -3.29 11.47
CA VAL A 46 -6.18 -3.80 11.79
C VAL A 46 -6.85 -4.37 10.54
N GLN A 47 -6.66 -3.71 9.41
CA GLN A 47 -7.16 -4.13 8.10
C GLN A 47 -6.09 -3.85 7.04
N LEU A 48 -6.09 -4.67 5.98
CA LEU A 48 -5.32 -4.43 4.77
C LEU A 48 -6.17 -4.81 3.56
N SER A 49 -6.44 -3.85 2.69
CA SER A 49 -7.15 -4.06 1.42
C SER A 49 -6.20 -3.82 0.26
N LEU A 50 -6.04 -4.81 -0.62
CA LEU A 50 -5.28 -4.65 -1.85
C LEU A 50 -6.21 -4.17 -2.97
N LEU A 51 -6.01 -2.93 -3.43
CA LEU A 51 -6.84 -2.34 -4.49
C LEU A 51 -6.50 -2.91 -5.88
N GLY A 52 -5.26 -3.36 -6.09
CA GLY A 52 -4.86 -4.04 -7.31
C GLY A 52 -3.37 -3.90 -7.59
N SER A 53 -2.97 -4.48 -8.72
CA SER A 53 -1.69 -4.21 -9.38
C SER A 53 -2.03 -3.83 -10.81
N TYR A 54 -1.44 -2.74 -11.30
CA TYR A 54 -1.70 -2.19 -12.62
C TYR A 54 -0.37 -1.89 -13.32
N GLN A 55 -0.43 -1.81 -14.64
CA GLN A 55 0.75 -1.46 -15.44
C GLN A 55 1.13 -0.01 -15.15
N ARG A 56 2.43 0.24 -14.94
CA ARG A 56 2.93 1.60 -14.78
C ARG A 56 2.57 2.43 -16.00
N GLY A 57 1.93 3.58 -15.79
CA GLY A 57 1.65 4.52 -16.87
C GLY A 57 2.94 5.04 -17.50
N SER A 58 2.95 5.21 -18.81
CA SER A 58 3.95 6.01 -19.51
C SER A 58 3.60 7.49 -19.34
N LEU A 59 4.60 8.34 -19.11
CA LEU A 59 4.41 9.77 -19.26
C LEU A 59 4.05 10.03 -20.72
N VAL A 60 2.87 10.61 -20.95
CA VAL A 60 2.51 11.15 -22.26
C VAL A 60 2.98 12.60 -22.22
N GLU A 61 3.97 12.93 -23.04
CA GLU A 61 4.40 14.32 -23.27
C GLU A 61 3.31 15.12 -23.99
#